data_AF-A0A6P0DIR9-F1
#
_entry.id   AF-A0A6P0DIR9-F1
#
_cell.length_a   1.000
_cell.length_b   1.000
_cell.length_c   1.000
_cell.angle_alpha   90.00
_cell.angle_beta   90.00
_cell.angle_gamma   90.00
#
_symmetry.space_group_name_H-M   'P 1'
#
loop_
_entity.id
_entity.type
_entity.pdbx_description
1 polymer ?
#
loop_
_entity_poly.entity_id
_entity_poly.type
_entity_poly.pdbx_seq_one_letter_code
_entity_poly.pdbx_strand_id
1 'polypeptide(L)'
;MGEYVARPNYGSGSLMGILVTSAVAGVGLSFGRDVYRNVTKNLVAILVLGAALFGTAYGFFSMVRGYDRSPLETFFKTFLLNTVIIVVSLAVFTLAAGYLSNGKPSIIPVFVLLAQVAVGILLGSFQRPKRMKAIAVDRDNQVFLESNGFRDVGGREKTMLDANDNELVLDDFRRDAIVFKVKGRRGVRAKILVDGDGRMTQYVPA
;
A
#
# COMPACT_ATOMS: atom_id res chain seq x y z
N MET A 1 49.20 -37.46 18.89
CA MET A 1 49.65 -36.06 18.91
C MET A 1 48.95 -35.37 17.76
N GLY A 2 48.02 -34.45 18.07
CA GLY A 2 47.15 -33.82 17.08
C GLY A 2 47.81 -32.60 16.46
N GLU A 3 47.83 -32.54 15.12
CA GLU A 3 48.11 -31.31 14.40
C GLU A 3 46.86 -30.42 14.44
N TYR A 4 46.96 -29.31 15.18
CA TYR A 4 46.03 -28.21 15.07
C TYR A 4 46.20 -27.56 13.70
N VAL A 5 45.30 -27.89 12.78
CA VAL A 5 45.13 -27.14 11.52
C VAL A 5 44.52 -25.78 11.89
N ALA A 6 45.36 -24.75 11.94
CA ALA A 6 44.91 -23.37 12.07
C ALA A 6 44.00 -23.02 10.87
N ARG A 7 42.73 -22.73 11.14
CA ARG A 7 41.80 -22.24 10.11
C ARG A 7 42.23 -20.84 9.68
N PRO A 8 42.21 -20.51 8.37
CA PRO A 8 42.46 -19.15 7.94
C PRO A 8 41.34 -18.24 8.43
N ASN A 9 41.70 -17.28 9.28
CA ASN A 9 40.85 -16.20 9.71
C ASN A 9 40.77 -15.18 8.56
N TYR A 10 39.71 -15.22 7.76
CA TYR A 10 39.46 -14.23 6.70
C TYR A 10 39.01 -12.90 7.32
N GLY A 11 39.96 -12.19 7.93
CA GLY A 11 39.80 -10.81 8.36
C GLY A 11 39.61 -9.89 7.16
N SER A 12 38.70 -8.93 7.31
CA SER A 12 38.26 -7.89 6.37
C SER A 12 39.37 -6.90 5.98
N GLY A 13 40.44 -7.38 5.34
CA GLY A 13 41.61 -6.57 4.96
C GLY A 13 42.42 -7.14 3.81
N SER A 14 41.84 -7.98 2.92
CA SER A 14 42.57 -8.47 1.75
C SER A 14 42.72 -7.36 0.71
N LEU A 15 43.90 -7.30 0.06
CA LEU A 15 44.22 -6.39 -1.06
C LEU A 15 43.17 -6.46 -2.18
N MET A 16 42.60 -7.65 -2.42
CA MET A 16 41.46 -7.83 -3.33
C MET A 16 40.22 -7.08 -2.87
N GLY A 17 39.89 -7.10 -1.57
CA GLY A 17 38.79 -6.34 -1.01
C GLY A 17 38.97 -4.83 -1.18
N ILE A 18 40.19 -4.32 -0.99
CA ILE A 18 40.50 -2.89 -1.16
C ILE A 18 40.49 -2.50 -2.65
N LEU A 19 40.99 -3.34 -3.55
CA LEU A 19 40.98 -3.09 -5.00
C LEU A 19 39.57 -3.17 -5.60
N VAL A 20 38.75 -4.13 -5.16
CA VAL A 20 37.34 -4.22 -5.57
C VAL A 20 36.56 -3.05 -5.01
N THR A 21 36.76 -2.67 -3.74
CA THR A 21 36.05 -1.54 -3.14
C THR A 21 36.49 -0.20 -3.71
N SER A 22 37.77 -0.01 -4.06
CA SER A 22 38.28 1.22 -4.71
C SER A 22 37.92 1.31 -6.19
N ALA A 23 37.84 0.19 -6.91
CA ALA A 23 37.30 0.14 -8.27
C ALA A 23 35.80 0.43 -8.29
N VAL A 24 35.02 -0.18 -7.38
CA VAL A 24 33.58 0.10 -7.21
C VAL A 24 33.34 1.53 -6.72
N ALA A 25 34.19 2.06 -5.83
CA ALA A 25 34.12 3.45 -5.39
C ALA A 25 34.52 4.44 -6.49
N GLY A 26 35.50 4.12 -7.35
CA GLY A 26 35.89 4.95 -8.49
C GLY A 26 34.83 4.99 -9.58
N VAL A 27 34.20 3.84 -9.87
CA VAL A 27 33.02 3.76 -10.75
C VAL A 27 31.85 4.51 -10.12
N GLY A 28 31.53 4.28 -8.84
CA GLY A 28 30.44 4.97 -8.14
C GLY A 28 30.61 6.49 -8.05
N LEU A 29 31.83 6.99 -7.85
CA LEU A 29 32.15 8.42 -7.73
C LEU A 29 32.18 9.13 -9.10
N SER A 30 32.62 8.44 -10.17
CA SER A 30 32.55 8.98 -11.54
C SER A 30 31.11 9.01 -12.06
N PHE A 31 30.35 7.93 -11.87
CA PHE A 31 28.91 7.91 -12.14
C PHE A 31 28.17 8.97 -11.31
N GLY A 32 28.47 9.10 -10.02
CA GLY A 32 27.83 10.09 -9.15
C GLY A 32 28.08 11.54 -9.58
N ARG A 33 29.30 11.86 -10.04
CA ARG A 33 29.66 13.20 -10.54
C ARG A 33 28.98 13.54 -11.87
N ASP A 34 28.94 12.57 -12.79
CA ASP A 34 28.29 12.75 -14.09
C ASP A 34 26.77 12.82 -13.95
N VAL A 35 26.19 11.99 -13.08
CA VAL A 35 24.78 12.07 -12.70
C VAL A 35 24.49 13.42 -12.05
N TYR A 36 25.28 13.89 -11.08
CA TYR A 36 25.07 15.17 -10.41
C TYR A 36 25.10 16.36 -11.37
N ARG A 37 26.07 16.40 -12.30
CA ARG A 37 26.21 17.49 -13.28
C ARG A 37 25.07 17.51 -14.30
N ASN A 38 24.53 16.36 -14.67
CA ASN A 38 23.40 16.26 -15.58
C ASN A 38 22.06 16.46 -14.87
N VAL A 39 21.94 16.05 -13.60
CA VAL A 39 20.76 16.24 -12.76
C VAL A 39 20.53 17.70 -12.45
N THR A 40 21.58 18.44 -12.09
CA THR A 40 21.47 19.88 -11.81
C THR A 40 21.07 20.70 -13.04
N LYS A 41 21.45 20.27 -14.25
CA LYS A 41 21.06 20.92 -15.51
C LYS A 41 19.64 20.59 -15.97
N ASN A 42 19.18 19.37 -15.71
CA ASN A 42 17.90 18.84 -16.19
C ASN A 42 16.95 18.47 -15.05
N LEU A 43 17.09 19.12 -13.88
CA LEU A 43 16.42 18.74 -12.64
C LEU A 43 14.90 18.62 -12.83
N VAL A 44 14.30 19.60 -13.51
CA VAL A 44 12.87 19.62 -13.81
C VAL A 44 12.48 18.41 -14.67
N ALA A 45 13.22 18.10 -15.72
CA ALA A 45 12.93 16.97 -16.59
C ALA A 45 13.06 15.62 -15.85
N ILE A 46 14.02 15.50 -14.93
CA ILE A 46 14.20 14.30 -14.10
C ILE A 46 13.09 14.14 -13.06
N LEU A 47 12.65 15.24 -12.44
CA LEU A 47 11.50 15.22 -11.53
C LEU A 47 10.22 14.85 -12.27
N VAL A 48 10.01 15.39 -13.48
CA VAL A 48 8.87 15.06 -14.34
C VAL A 48 8.92 13.59 -14.76
N LEU A 49 10.10 13.06 -15.13
CA LEU A 49 10.27 11.63 -15.38
C LEU A 49 9.93 10.80 -14.15
N GLY A 50 10.45 11.15 -12.98
CA GLY A 50 10.13 10.47 -11.72
C GLY A 50 8.63 10.46 -11.44
N ALA A 51 7.97 11.61 -11.54
CA ALA A 51 6.53 11.74 -11.33
C ALA A 51 5.72 10.91 -12.33
N ALA A 52 6.09 10.92 -13.61
CA ALA A 52 5.48 10.11 -14.65
C ALA A 52 5.69 8.60 -14.39
N LEU A 53 6.86 8.23 -13.86
CA LEU A 53 7.15 6.85 -13.50
C LEU A 53 6.28 6.37 -12.33
N PHE A 54 6.10 7.22 -11.32
CA PHE A 54 5.20 6.92 -10.20
C PHE A 54 3.73 6.86 -10.64
N GLY A 55 3.29 7.78 -11.51
CA GLY A 55 1.90 7.85 -11.99
C GLY A 55 1.47 6.60 -12.76
N THR A 56 2.32 6.12 -13.67
CA THR A 56 2.07 4.88 -14.44
C THR A 56 2.01 3.65 -13.53
N ALA A 57 3.00 3.48 -12.64
CA ALA A 57 3.01 2.35 -11.69
C ALA A 57 1.79 2.39 -10.74
N TYR A 58 1.41 3.57 -10.26
CA TYR A 58 0.23 3.78 -9.42
C TYR A 58 -1.07 3.43 -10.15
N GLY A 59 -1.20 3.80 -11.43
CA GLY A 59 -2.38 3.48 -12.24
C GLY A 59 -2.63 1.97 -12.35
N PHE A 60 -1.60 1.19 -12.70
CA PHE A 60 -1.69 -0.27 -12.77
C PHE A 60 -1.95 -0.92 -11.40
N PHE A 61 -1.26 -0.44 -10.36
CA PHE A 61 -1.49 -0.89 -8.99
C PHE A 61 -2.93 -0.68 -8.54
N SER A 62 -3.47 0.52 -8.78
CA SER A 62 -4.83 0.92 -8.44
C SER A 62 -5.86 0.05 -9.16
N MET A 63 -5.64 -0.28 -10.45
CA MET A 63 -6.51 -1.19 -11.19
C MET A 63 -6.63 -2.60 -10.59
N VAL A 64 -5.52 -3.15 -10.08
CA VAL A 64 -5.45 -4.56 -9.64
C VAL A 64 -5.83 -4.74 -8.17
N ARG A 65 -5.68 -3.70 -7.34
CA ARG A 65 -5.86 -3.76 -5.87
C ARG A 65 -7.28 -4.17 -5.43
N GLY A 66 -8.28 -4.01 -6.29
CA GLY A 66 -9.69 -4.34 -6.05
C GLY A 66 -10.36 -3.39 -5.06
N TYR A 67 -11.61 -2.96 -5.32
CA TYR A 67 -12.38 -2.04 -4.47
C TYR A 67 -13.77 -2.61 -4.20
N ASP A 68 -14.29 -2.40 -2.99
CA ASP A 68 -15.72 -2.63 -2.72
C ASP A 68 -16.50 -1.40 -3.17
N ARG A 69 -16.89 -1.39 -4.43
CA ARG A 69 -17.62 -0.30 -5.07
C ARG A 69 -18.67 -0.89 -6.00
N SER A 70 -19.70 -0.10 -6.29
CA SER A 70 -20.70 -0.49 -7.30
C SER A 70 -20.04 -0.76 -8.67
N PRO A 71 -20.64 -1.59 -9.55
CA PRO A 71 -20.05 -1.92 -10.84
C PRO A 71 -19.73 -0.69 -11.71
N LEU A 72 -20.64 0.30 -11.72
CA LEU A 72 -20.45 1.57 -12.43
C LEU A 72 -19.32 2.39 -11.84
N GLU A 73 -19.27 2.53 -10.51
CA GLU A 73 -18.22 3.30 -9.85
C GLU A 73 -16.84 2.65 -10.01
N THR A 74 -16.79 1.32 -10.02
CA THR A 74 -15.57 0.55 -10.32
C THR A 74 -15.10 0.82 -11.73
N PHE A 75 -15.99 0.80 -12.73
CA PHE A 75 -15.62 1.10 -14.11
C PHE A 75 -15.07 2.53 -14.25
N PHE A 76 -15.78 3.54 -13.74
CA PHE A 76 -15.33 4.94 -13.90
C PHE A 76 -14.07 5.26 -13.08
N LYS A 77 -14.01 4.87 -11.80
CA LYS A 77 -12.89 5.26 -10.93
C LYS A 77 -11.69 4.32 -11.02
N THR A 78 -11.93 3.02 -11.23
CA THR A 78 -10.84 2.03 -11.26
C THR A 78 -10.35 1.77 -12.67
N PHE A 79 -11.21 1.85 -13.70
CA PHE A 79 -10.77 1.64 -15.09
C PHE A 79 -10.53 2.97 -15.81
N LEU A 80 -11.54 3.85 -15.94
CA LEU A 80 -11.43 5.06 -16.76
C LEU A 80 -10.40 6.05 -16.20
N LEU A 81 -10.50 6.42 -14.93
CA LEU A 81 -9.58 7.37 -14.29
C LEU A 81 -8.13 6.87 -14.31
N ASN A 82 -7.90 5.61 -13.93
CA ASN A 82 -6.55 5.04 -13.94
C ASN A 82 -6.00 4.89 -15.36
N THR A 83 -6.85 4.61 -16.36
CA THR A 83 -6.44 4.59 -17.78
C THR A 83 -5.96 5.98 -18.21
N VAL A 84 -6.70 7.04 -17.88
CA VAL A 84 -6.29 8.42 -18.17
C VAL A 84 -4.95 8.75 -17.50
N ILE A 85 -4.78 8.39 -16.22
CA ILE A 85 -3.52 8.58 -15.50
C ILE A 85 -2.36 7.86 -16.20
N ILE A 86 -2.56 6.61 -16.64
CA ILE A 86 -1.54 5.83 -17.36
C ILE A 86 -1.19 6.51 -18.68
N VAL A 87 -2.19 6.88 -19.50
CA VAL A 87 -1.96 7.49 -20.82
C VAL A 87 -1.22 8.82 -20.68
N VAL A 88 -1.67 9.69 -19.77
CA VAL A 88 -1.02 11.00 -19.52
C VAL A 88 0.41 10.81 -19.03
N SER A 89 0.61 9.92 -18.05
CA SER A 89 1.93 9.66 -17.48
C SER A 89 2.88 9.07 -18.53
N LEU A 90 2.38 8.19 -19.41
CA LEU A 90 3.18 7.61 -20.49
C LEU A 90 3.57 8.66 -21.54
N ALA A 91 2.63 9.51 -21.95
CA ALA A 91 2.89 10.60 -22.88
C ALA A 91 3.96 11.56 -22.33
N VAL A 92 3.80 11.99 -21.07
CA VAL A 92 4.78 12.84 -20.38
C VAL A 92 6.14 12.16 -20.28
N PHE A 93 6.19 10.87 -19.96
CA PHE A 93 7.42 10.09 -19.90
C PHE A 93 8.13 10.03 -21.26
N THR A 94 7.40 9.73 -22.34
CA THR A 94 7.97 9.69 -23.70
C THR A 94 8.50 11.04 -24.16
N LEU A 95 7.79 12.13 -23.87
CA LEU A 95 8.22 13.48 -24.21
C LEU A 95 9.47 13.89 -23.42
N ALA A 96 9.49 13.65 -22.11
CA ALA A 96 10.64 13.98 -21.27
C ALA A 96 11.88 13.13 -21.62
N ALA A 97 11.69 11.84 -21.93
CA ALA A 97 12.76 10.96 -22.40
C ALA A 97 13.28 11.38 -23.79
N GLY A 98 12.40 11.80 -24.70
CA GLY A 98 12.77 12.35 -26.00
C GLY A 98 13.59 13.63 -25.90
N TYR A 99 13.20 14.54 -25.00
CA TYR A 99 13.94 15.77 -24.70
C TYR A 99 15.34 15.47 -24.16
N LEU A 100 15.48 14.59 -23.18
CA LEU A 100 16.77 14.21 -22.58
C LEU A 100 17.69 13.44 -23.54
N SER A 101 17.14 12.71 -24.50
CA SER A 101 17.90 11.94 -25.48
C SER A 101 18.29 12.74 -26.73
N ASN A 102 17.97 14.04 -26.80
CA ASN A 102 18.13 14.87 -27.99
C ASN A 102 17.51 14.23 -29.25
N GLY A 103 16.36 13.58 -29.11
CA GLY A 103 15.64 12.93 -30.22
C GLY A 103 16.28 11.64 -30.73
N LYS A 104 17.32 11.10 -30.08
CA LYS A 104 17.90 9.82 -30.48
C LYS A 104 16.96 8.67 -30.09
N PRO A 105 16.63 7.76 -31.04
CA PRO A 105 15.78 6.61 -30.72
C PRO A 105 16.48 5.72 -29.67
N SER A 106 15.75 5.38 -28.61
CA SER A 106 16.23 4.55 -27.51
C SER A 106 15.16 3.52 -27.14
N ILE A 107 15.60 2.29 -26.89
CA ILE A 107 14.75 1.18 -26.41
C ILE A 107 14.52 1.23 -24.89
N ILE A 108 15.31 2.01 -24.15
CA ILE A 108 15.26 2.09 -22.67
C ILE A 108 13.85 2.43 -22.15
N PRO A 109 13.09 3.39 -22.72
CA PRO A 109 11.73 3.70 -22.30
C PRO A 109 10.77 2.49 -22.33
N VAL A 110 10.95 1.57 -23.28
CA VAL A 110 10.11 0.37 -23.42
C VAL A 110 10.35 -0.61 -22.27
N PHE A 111 11.62 -0.85 -21.91
CA PHE A 111 11.96 -1.71 -20.78
C PHE A 111 11.50 -1.12 -19.45
N VAL A 112 11.61 0.20 -19.31
CA VAL A 112 11.10 0.90 -18.12
C VAL A 112 9.59 0.74 -18.01
N LEU A 113 8.84 0.92 -19.11
CA LEU A 113 7.40 0.68 -19.13
C LEU A 113 7.03 -0.76 -18.70
N LEU A 114 7.69 -1.76 -19.27
CA LEU A 114 7.45 -3.17 -18.94
C LEU A 114 7.71 -3.46 -17.46
N ALA A 115 8.80 -2.89 -16.90
CA ALA A 115 9.11 -3.02 -15.49
C ALA A 115 8.02 -2.40 -14.59
N GLN A 116 7.46 -1.26 -14.98
CA GLN A 116 6.41 -0.58 -14.22
C GLN A 116 5.09 -1.34 -14.22
N VAL A 117 4.72 -1.91 -15.38
CA VAL A 117 3.55 -2.79 -15.50
C VAL A 117 3.72 -3.99 -14.57
N ALA A 118 4.90 -4.64 -14.60
CA ALA A 118 5.20 -5.77 -13.75
C ALA A 118 5.11 -5.42 -12.25
N VAL A 119 5.73 -4.31 -11.83
CA VAL A 119 5.68 -3.84 -10.43
C VAL A 119 4.26 -3.51 -9.99
N GLY A 120 3.50 -2.77 -10.81
CA GLY A 120 2.12 -2.41 -10.50
C GLY A 120 1.21 -3.63 -10.33
N ILE A 121 1.29 -4.59 -11.25
CA ILE A 121 0.51 -5.84 -11.19
C ILE A 121 0.91 -6.68 -9.99
N LEU A 122 2.21 -6.85 -9.72
CA LEU A 122 2.70 -7.65 -8.60
C LEU A 122 2.22 -7.07 -7.26
N LEU A 123 2.47 -5.78 -7.02
CA LEU A 123 2.07 -5.11 -5.79
C LEU A 123 0.55 -5.14 -5.59
N GLY A 124 -0.22 -4.94 -6.67
CA GLY A 124 -1.68 -4.98 -6.64
C GLY A 124 -2.18 -6.38 -6.28
N SER A 125 -1.61 -7.41 -6.90
CA SER A 125 -2.00 -8.81 -6.72
C SER A 125 -1.71 -9.30 -5.30
N PHE A 126 -0.58 -8.91 -4.70
CA PHE A 126 -0.24 -9.27 -3.33
C PHE A 126 -1.16 -8.62 -2.29
N GLN A 127 -1.69 -7.42 -2.56
CA GLN A 127 -2.57 -6.72 -1.62
C GLN A 127 -4.04 -7.13 -1.75
N ARG A 128 -4.47 -7.53 -2.95
CA ARG A 128 -5.84 -7.94 -3.26
C ARG A 128 -6.41 -8.97 -2.26
N PRO A 129 -5.76 -10.10 -1.93
CA PRO A 129 -6.37 -11.10 -1.04
C PRO A 129 -6.60 -10.56 0.37
N LYS A 130 -5.67 -9.77 0.93
CA LYS A 130 -5.83 -9.17 2.27
C LYS A 130 -7.01 -8.21 2.29
N ARG A 131 -7.17 -7.41 1.23
CA ARG A 131 -8.24 -6.43 1.13
C ARG A 131 -9.60 -7.06 0.91
N MET A 132 -9.68 -8.08 0.05
CA MET A 132 -10.93 -8.83 -0.16
C MET A 132 -11.39 -9.54 1.11
N LYS A 133 -10.47 -10.05 1.94
CA LYS A 133 -10.82 -10.59 3.26
C LYS A 133 -11.39 -9.53 4.18
N ALA A 134 -10.75 -8.36 4.28
CA ALA A 134 -11.27 -7.25 5.09
C ALA A 134 -12.67 -6.81 4.63
N ILE A 135 -12.88 -6.67 3.32
CA ILE A 135 -14.19 -6.34 2.73
C ILE A 135 -15.24 -7.40 3.10
N ALA A 136 -14.90 -8.68 3.04
CA ALA A 136 -15.80 -9.75 3.43
C ALA A 136 -16.18 -9.67 4.91
N VAL A 137 -15.20 -9.44 5.80
CA VAL A 137 -15.43 -9.24 7.23
C VAL A 137 -16.30 -8.02 7.51
N ASP A 138 -16.06 -6.89 6.84
CA ASP A 138 -16.88 -5.68 6.98
C ASP A 138 -18.32 -5.93 6.55
N ARG A 139 -18.53 -6.67 5.45
CA ARG A 139 -19.87 -7.05 4.98
C ARG A 139 -20.58 -7.99 5.95
N ASP A 140 -19.87 -9.00 6.47
CA ASP A 140 -20.41 -9.92 7.47
C ASP A 140 -20.82 -9.16 8.75
N ASN A 141 -20.00 -8.20 9.18
CA ASN A 141 -20.26 -7.34 10.34
C ASN A 141 -21.45 -6.39 10.12
N GLN A 142 -21.58 -5.83 8.93
CA GLN A 142 -22.73 -4.99 8.60
C GLN A 142 -24.04 -5.79 8.67
N VAL A 143 -24.07 -6.98 8.07
CA VAL A 143 -25.24 -7.87 8.13
C VAL A 143 -25.55 -8.28 9.57
N PHE A 144 -24.53 -8.55 10.39
CA PHE A 144 -24.70 -8.83 11.81
C PHE A 144 -25.38 -7.67 12.56
N LEU A 145 -24.91 -6.43 12.36
CA LEU A 145 -25.48 -5.25 13.01
C LEU A 145 -26.92 -4.99 12.56
N GLU A 146 -27.20 -5.08 11.26
CA GLU A 146 -28.54 -4.90 10.71
C GLU A 146 -29.52 -5.97 11.23
N SER A 147 -29.09 -7.24 11.26
CA SER A 147 -29.92 -8.35 11.76
C SER A 147 -30.20 -8.29 13.26
N ASN A 148 -29.30 -7.68 14.05
CA ASN A 148 -29.49 -7.43 15.48
C ASN A 148 -30.17 -6.07 15.76
N GLY A 149 -30.68 -5.39 14.73
CA GLY A 149 -31.49 -4.18 14.88
C GLY A 149 -30.74 -2.93 15.32
N PHE A 150 -29.41 -2.89 15.14
CA PHE A 150 -28.61 -1.72 15.49
C PHE A 150 -28.93 -0.53 14.57
N ARG A 151 -29.04 0.66 15.14
CA ARG A 151 -29.30 1.90 14.37
C ARG A 151 -28.33 3.00 14.81
N ASP A 152 -27.79 3.72 13.83
CA ASP A 152 -26.98 4.91 14.11
C ASP A 152 -27.91 6.05 14.57
N VAL A 153 -27.55 6.71 15.66
CA VAL A 153 -28.36 7.77 16.27
C VAL A 153 -27.93 9.15 15.81
N GLY A 154 -26.87 9.27 15.01
CA GLY A 154 -26.41 10.54 14.44
C GLY A 154 -26.06 11.56 15.52
N GLY A 155 -24.81 11.54 15.98
CA GLY A 155 -24.35 12.44 17.04
C GLY A 155 -22.85 12.73 16.98
N ARG A 156 -22.39 13.66 17.83
CA ARG A 156 -20.94 13.91 18.02
C ARG A 156 -20.25 12.79 18.80
N GLU A 157 -21.02 11.97 19.52
CA GLU A 157 -20.54 10.80 20.25
C GLU A 157 -20.72 9.55 19.39
N LYS A 158 -19.77 8.60 19.48
CA LYS A 158 -19.83 7.31 18.79
C LYS A 158 -20.90 6.42 19.43
N THR A 159 -22.16 6.78 19.26
CA THR A 159 -23.32 6.11 19.87
C THR A 159 -24.15 5.37 18.83
N MET A 160 -24.74 4.26 19.27
CA MET A 160 -25.65 3.44 18.48
C MET A 160 -26.80 2.97 19.36
N LEU A 161 -28.00 2.80 18.78
CA LEU A 161 -29.12 2.15 19.43
C LEU A 161 -29.04 0.64 19.18
N ASP A 162 -29.39 -0.16 20.18
CA ASP A 162 -29.65 -1.60 20.04
C ASP A 162 -31.12 -1.87 19.65
N ALA A 163 -31.48 -3.15 19.44
CA ALA A 163 -32.86 -3.55 19.16
C ALA A 163 -33.89 -3.18 20.24
N ASN A 164 -33.43 -2.90 21.47
CA ASN A 164 -34.26 -2.53 22.60
C ASN A 164 -34.29 -1.00 22.83
N ASP A 165 -33.84 -0.21 21.85
CA ASP A 165 -33.69 1.24 21.92
C ASP A 165 -32.79 1.75 23.07
N ASN A 166 -31.86 0.91 23.56
CA ASN A 166 -30.83 1.38 24.48
C ASN A 166 -29.72 2.11 23.72
N GLU A 167 -29.37 3.31 24.18
CA GLU A 167 -28.23 4.06 23.63
C GLU A 167 -26.90 3.49 24.17
N LEU A 168 -26.14 2.86 23.27
CA LEU A 168 -24.85 2.27 23.53
C LEU A 168 -23.73 3.24 23.19
N VAL A 169 -22.87 3.51 24.16
CA VAL A 169 -21.65 4.30 24.02
C VAL A 169 -20.47 3.34 24.04
N LEU A 170 -19.60 3.41 23.04
CA LEU A 170 -18.37 2.62 23.01
C LEU A 170 -17.52 2.87 24.27
N ASP A 171 -17.21 1.80 25.01
CA ASP A 171 -16.35 1.84 26.21
C ASP A 171 -14.93 1.38 25.88
N ASP A 172 -14.81 0.17 25.33
CA ASP A 172 -13.53 -0.53 25.18
C ASP A 172 -13.54 -1.45 23.95
N PHE A 173 -12.37 -1.57 23.31
CA PHE A 173 -12.12 -2.45 22.18
C PHE A 173 -11.11 -3.52 22.59
N ARG A 174 -11.57 -4.76 22.70
CA ARG A 174 -10.74 -5.93 23.00
C ARG A 174 -10.54 -6.78 21.75
N ARG A 175 -9.61 -7.73 21.81
CA ARG A 175 -9.35 -8.66 20.69
C ARG A 175 -10.51 -9.61 20.43
N ASP A 176 -11.28 -9.92 21.47
CA ASP A 176 -12.35 -10.92 21.50
C ASP A 176 -13.75 -10.31 21.68
N ALA A 177 -13.83 -9.01 22.00
CA ALA A 177 -15.10 -8.34 22.23
C ALA A 177 -15.04 -6.81 22.07
N ILE A 178 -16.15 -6.23 21.63
CA ILE A 178 -16.42 -4.79 21.68
C ILE A 178 -17.37 -4.54 22.85
N VAL A 179 -16.98 -3.66 23.78
CA VAL A 179 -17.73 -3.41 25.02
C VAL A 179 -18.36 -2.03 24.96
N PHE A 180 -19.63 -1.95 25.33
CA PHE A 180 -20.43 -0.73 25.34
C PHE A 180 -20.95 -0.42 26.74
N LYS A 181 -20.97 0.86 27.11
CA LYS A 181 -21.80 1.35 28.23
C LYS A 181 -23.19 1.65 27.72
N VAL A 182 -24.19 1.36 28.53
CA VAL A 182 -25.55 1.87 28.29
C VAL A 182 -25.64 3.26 28.90
N LYS A 183 -25.98 4.26 28.08
CA LYS A 183 -26.16 5.64 28.54
C LYS A 183 -27.30 5.70 29.57
N GLY A 184 -27.08 6.42 30.66
CA GLY A 184 -28.06 6.53 31.75
C GLY A 184 -28.13 5.33 32.71
N ARG A 185 -27.42 4.21 32.45
CA ARG A 185 -27.36 3.06 33.37
C ARG A 185 -25.94 2.82 33.88
N ARG A 186 -25.74 2.94 35.20
CA ARG A 186 -24.43 2.72 35.84
C ARG A 186 -24.19 1.22 36.06
N GLY A 187 -22.99 0.75 35.69
CA GLY A 187 -22.56 -0.64 35.91
C GLY A 187 -23.05 -1.66 34.86
N VAL A 188 -23.96 -1.26 33.98
CA VAL A 188 -24.51 -2.13 32.93
C VAL A 188 -23.66 -2.03 31.67
N ARG A 189 -23.41 -3.17 31.02
CA ARG A 189 -22.54 -3.29 29.84
C ARG A 189 -23.15 -4.26 28.81
N ALA A 190 -23.26 -3.81 27.57
CA ALA A 190 -23.53 -4.67 26.44
C ALA A 190 -22.21 -5.04 25.75
N LYS A 191 -22.16 -6.21 25.09
CA LYS A 191 -20.95 -6.69 24.41
C LYS A 191 -21.28 -7.29 23.06
N ILE A 192 -20.39 -7.10 22.09
CA ILE A 192 -20.38 -7.87 20.83
C ILE A 192 -19.12 -8.73 20.84
N LEU A 193 -19.26 -10.05 20.71
CA LEU A 193 -18.13 -10.97 20.61
C LEU A 193 -17.55 -10.96 19.20
N VAL A 194 -16.22 -11.01 19.11
CA VAL A 194 -15.46 -10.91 17.86
C VAL A 194 -14.54 -12.13 17.73
N ASP A 195 -14.51 -12.72 16.52
CA ASP A 195 -13.63 -13.86 16.22
C ASP A 195 -12.18 -13.43 15.89
N GLY A 196 -11.30 -14.40 15.65
CA GLY A 196 -9.88 -14.14 15.35
C GLY A 196 -9.62 -13.41 14.02
N ASP A 197 -10.61 -13.37 13.12
CA ASP A 197 -10.56 -12.66 11.84
C ASP A 197 -11.21 -11.27 11.91
N GLY A 198 -11.82 -10.90 13.05
CA GLY A 198 -12.49 -9.62 13.27
C GLY A 198 -13.99 -9.62 12.97
N ARG A 199 -14.63 -10.79 12.80
CA ARG A 199 -16.07 -10.90 12.56
C ARG A 199 -16.86 -10.85 13.87
N MET A 200 -17.97 -10.12 13.85
CA MET A 200 -18.96 -10.09 14.92
C MET A 200 -19.78 -11.38 14.90
N THR A 201 -19.77 -12.12 16.00
CA THR A 201 -20.39 -13.45 16.08
C THR A 201 -21.63 -13.49 16.97
N GLN A 202 -21.62 -12.72 18.07
CA GLN A 202 -22.69 -12.76 19.05
C GLN A 202 -22.88 -11.41 19.73
N TYR A 203 -24.13 -11.01 19.93
CA TYR A 203 -24.49 -9.86 20.73
C TYR A 203 -25.01 -10.32 22.11
N VAL A 204 -24.44 -9.74 23.16
CA VAL A 204 -24.85 -9.95 24.55
C VAL A 204 -25.44 -8.62 25.03
N PRO A 205 -26.78 -8.51 25.11
CA PRO A 205 -27.43 -7.30 25.57
C PRO A 205 -27.13 -7.04 27.05
N ALA A 206 -27.35 -5.78 27.42
CA ALA A 206 -27.17 -5.24 28.76
C ALA A 206 -28.22 -5.72 29.78
#